data_AF-A0A1E8D1F3-F1
#
_entry.id   AF-A0A1E8D1F3-F1
#
_cell.length_a   1.000
_cell.length_b   1.000
_cell.length_c   1.000
_cell.angle_alpha   90.00
_cell.angle_beta   90.00
_cell.angle_gamma   90.00
#
_symmetry.space_group_name_H-M   'P 1'
#
loop_
_entity.id
_entity.type
_entity.pdbx_description
1 polymer ?
#
loop_
_entity_poly.entity_id
_entity_poly.type
_entity_poly.pdbx_seq_one_letter_code
_entity_poly.pdbx_strand_id
1 'polypeptide(L)' 'MTQIETNCSQCGGIEFEDGFAEDTGQGSSGYLRWIPGALERGIFGGAVRLGKPRRSIAAMRCVACNHLELYVAEDV' A
#
# COMPACT_ATOMS: atom_id res chain seq x y z
N MET A 1 9.58 12.65 -6.64
CA MET A 1 9.60 11.82 -5.43
C MET A 1 8.90 12.60 -4.35
N THR A 2 7.63 12.34 -4.11
CA THR A 2 6.84 13.06 -3.12
C THR A 2 7.35 12.67 -1.74
N GLN A 3 8.18 13.51 -1.12
CA GLN A 3 8.51 13.35 0.29
C GLN A 3 7.23 13.59 1.09
N ILE A 4 6.74 12.54 1.72
CA ILE A 4 5.71 12.66 2.74
C ILE A 4 6.46 13.15 3.98
N GLU A 5 6.43 14.46 4.24
CA GLU A 5 6.91 15.05 5.50
C GLU A 5 5.96 14.63 6.63
N THR A 6 6.05 13.38 7.06
CA THR A 6 5.25 12.87 8.18
C THR A 6 6.16 12.23 9.21
N ASN A 7 5.91 12.54 10.47
CA ASN A 7 6.47 11.78 11.57
C ASN A 7 5.71 10.45 11.67
N CYS A 8 6.39 9.41 12.15
CA CYS A 8 5.77 8.11 12.38
C CYS A 8 4.49 8.29 13.21
N SER A 9 3.35 7.87 12.65
CA SER A 9 2.04 8.05 13.30
C SER A 9 1.93 7.35 14.65
N GLN A 10 2.83 6.39 14.92
CA GLN A 10 2.85 5.64 16.17
C GLN A 10 3.82 6.17 17.22
N CYS A 11 5.02 6.64 16.85
CA CYS A 11 6.04 7.04 17.82
C CYS A 11 6.64 8.44 17.63
N GLY A 12 6.27 9.14 16.55
CA GLY A 12 6.79 10.46 16.22
C GLY A 12 8.21 10.48 15.63
N GLY A 13 8.84 9.33 15.37
CA GLY A 13 10.16 9.24 14.73
C GLY A 13 10.16 9.78 13.30
N ILE A 14 11.31 10.30 12.85
CA ILE A 14 11.45 11.00 11.55
C ILE A 14 12.26 10.21 10.50
N GLU A 15 12.93 9.14 10.92
CA GLU A 15 13.74 8.30 10.04
C GLU A 15 12.93 7.08 9.57
N PHE A 16 12.92 6.90 8.25
CA PHE A 16 12.18 5.83 7.58
C PHE A 16 13.07 5.09 6.59
N GLU A 17 12.75 3.80 6.42
CA GLU A 17 13.33 2.93 5.40
C GLU A 17 12.24 2.60 4.36
N ASP A 18 12.55 2.86 3.08
CA ASP A 18 11.66 2.54 1.97
C ASP A 18 11.57 1.03 1.73
N GLY A 19 10.38 0.57 1.35
CA GLY A 19 10.15 -0.80 0.93
C GLY A 19 8.84 -0.97 0.16
N PHE A 20 8.46 -2.22 -0.07
CA PHE A 20 7.16 -2.56 -0.64
C PHE A 20 6.67 -3.88 -0.06
N ALA A 21 5.34 -4.04 -0.02
CA ALA A 21 4.72 -5.31 0.35
C ALA A 21 4.58 -6.18 -0.89
N GLU A 22 5.22 -7.35 -0.86
CA GLU A 22 5.19 -8.32 -1.94
C GLU A 22 3.85 -9.07 -1.98
N ASP A 23 3.31 -9.27 -3.19
CA ASP A 23 2.21 -10.19 -3.46
C ASP A 23 2.73 -11.37 -4.28
N THR A 24 2.79 -12.55 -3.65
CA THR A 24 3.27 -13.80 -4.26
C THR A 24 2.15 -14.66 -4.84
N GLY A 25 0.92 -14.12 -4.93
CA GLY A 25 -0.22 -14.82 -5.50
C GLY A 25 -0.01 -15.19 -6.97
N GLN A 26 -0.66 -16.28 -7.41
CA GLN A 26 -0.60 -16.72 -8.81
C GLN A 26 -1.13 -15.60 -9.74
N GLY A 27 -0.31 -15.19 -10.72
CA GLY A 27 -0.65 -14.10 -11.64
C GLY A 27 -0.56 -12.69 -11.02
N SER A 28 0.08 -12.57 -9.85
CA SER A 28 0.40 -11.29 -9.22
C SER A 28 1.38 -10.47 -10.06
N SER A 29 1.34 -9.15 -9.86
CA SER A 29 2.33 -8.21 -10.40
C SER A 29 3.58 -8.07 -9.50
N GLY A 30 3.67 -8.84 -8.41
CA GLY A 30 4.78 -8.82 -7.45
C GLY A 30 4.63 -7.78 -6.33
N TYR A 31 3.55 -7.00 -6.31
CA TYR A 31 3.30 -5.96 -5.31
C TYR A 31 1.80 -5.76 -5.05
N LEU A 32 1.47 -5.30 -3.84
CA LEU A 32 0.10 -4.95 -3.46
C LEU A 32 -0.41 -3.68 -4.16
N ARG A 33 -1.72 -3.63 -4.42
CA ARG A 33 -2.40 -2.47 -5.03
C ARG A 33 -3.59 -2.07 -4.17
N TRP A 34 -3.81 -0.77 -4.03
CA TRP A 34 -4.99 -0.22 -3.37
C TRP A 34 -6.13 -0.04 -4.38
N ILE A 35 -7.35 -0.40 -3.96
CA ILE A 35 -8.58 -0.24 -4.73
C ILE A 35 -9.56 0.56 -3.86
N PRO A 36 -10.12 1.68 -4.34
CA PRO A 36 -11.07 2.48 -3.57
C PRO A 36 -12.40 1.76 -3.34
N GLY A 37 -13.02 2.07 -2.20
CA GLY A 37 -14.30 1.55 -1.79
C GLY A 37 -14.20 0.26 -0.97
N ALA A 38 -15.36 -0.23 -0.52
CA ALA A 38 -15.42 -1.47 0.25
C ALA A 38 -15.04 -2.69 -0.62
N LEU A 39 -14.56 -3.74 0.05
CA LEU A 39 -14.38 -5.05 -0.57
C LEU A 39 -15.75 -5.64 -0.92
N GLU A 40 -16.02 -5.70 -2.22
CA GLU A 40 -17.19 -6.39 -2.77
C GLU A 40 -16.76 -7.73 -3.36
N ARG A 41 -17.58 -8.77 -3.21
CA ARG A 41 -17.33 -10.09 -3.80
C ARG A 41 -18.37 -10.39 -4.88
N GLY A 42 -17.91 -10.88 -6.03
CA GLY A 42 -18.79 -11.31 -7.11
C GLY A 42 -19.37 -12.70 -6.86
N ILE A 43 -20.20 -13.17 -7.80
CA ILE A 43 -20.87 -14.49 -7.74
C ILE A 43 -19.90 -15.68 -7.64
N PHE A 44 -18.66 -15.51 -8.09
CA PHE A 44 -17.58 -16.50 -8.00
C PHE A 44 -16.68 -16.31 -6.76
N GLY A 45 -17.09 -15.49 -5.79
CA GLY A 45 -16.38 -15.27 -4.53
C GLY A 45 -15.14 -14.37 -4.59
N GLY A 46 -14.64 -14.04 -5.79
CA GLY A 46 -13.52 -13.13 -6.00
C GLY A 46 -13.89 -11.65 -5.80
N ALA A 47 -12.89 -10.81 -5.49
CA ALA A 47 -13.09 -9.37 -5.35
C ALA A 47 -13.56 -8.73 -6.66
N VAL A 48 -14.56 -7.85 -6.57
CA VAL A 48 -15.02 -7.02 -7.69
C VAL A 48 -13.97 -5.94 -7.97
N ARG A 49 -13.30 -6.06 -9.12
CA ARG A 49 -12.19 -5.18 -9.53
C ARG A 49 -12.39 -4.52 -10.89
N LEU A 50 -13.51 -4.82 -11.57
CA LEU A 50 -13.80 -4.26 -12.89
C LEU A 50 -14.28 -2.81 -12.73
N GLY A 51 -13.73 -1.90 -13.53
CA GLY A 51 -14.07 -0.46 -13.47
C GLY A 51 -13.50 0.30 -12.28
N LYS A 52 -12.85 -0.35 -11.31
CA LYS A 52 -12.20 0.32 -10.17
C LYS A 52 -10.74 0.65 -10.51
N PRO A 53 -10.26 1.88 -10.21
CA PRO A 53 -8.84 2.20 -10.37
C PRO A 53 -8.01 1.35 -9.42
N ARG A 54 -6.79 1.05 -9.84
CA ARG A 54 -5.81 0.29 -9.05
C ARG A 54 -4.59 1.17 -8.92
N ARG A 55 -4.22 1.52 -7.69
CA ARG A 55 -3.09 2.41 -7.41
C ARG A 55 -2.00 1.62 -6.70
N SER A 56 -0.74 1.93 -6.98
CA SER A 56 0.37 1.37 -6.21
C SER A 56 0.32 1.85 -4.75
N ILE A 57 0.99 1.11 -3.88
CA ILE A 57 1.13 1.43 -2.46
C ILE A 57 2.62 1.66 -2.19
N ALA A 58 2.97 2.83 -1.68
CA ALA A 58 4.28 3.10 -1.09
C ALA A 58 4.29 2.62 0.36
N ALA A 59 5.36 1.94 0.78
CA ALA A 59 5.52 1.46 2.14
C ALA A 59 6.81 2.00 2.75
N MET A 60 6.71 2.52 3.98
CA MET A 60 7.85 3.07 4.71
C MET A 60 7.87 2.50 6.13
N ARG A 61 8.98 1.86 6.51
CA ARG A 61 9.18 1.34 7.87
C ARG A 61 9.85 2.40 8.73
N CYS A 62 9.24 2.80 9.84
CA CYS A 62 9.89 3.65 10.82
C CYS A 62 11.08 2.92 11.43
N VAL A 63 12.28 3.51 11.34
CA VAL A 63 13.52 2.90 11.85
C VAL A 63 13.47 2.73 13.37
N ALA A 64 12.84 3.66 14.08
CA ALA A 64 12.80 3.68 15.54
C ALA A 64 11.89 2.62 16.17
N CYS A 65 10.75 2.30 15.56
CA CYS A 65 9.73 1.43 16.18
C CYS A 65 9.20 0.30 15.28
N ASN A 66 9.68 0.18 14.04
CA ASN A 66 9.20 -0.78 13.04
C ASN A 66 7.73 -0.61 12.61
N HIS A 67 7.07 0.50 12.96
CA HIS A 67 5.75 0.79 12.43
C HIS A 67 5.83 0.96 10.90
N LEU A 68 4.93 0.28 10.19
CA LEU A 68 4.87 0.33 8.73
C LEU A 68 3.75 1.28 8.31
N GLU A 69 4.12 2.35 7.62
CA GLU A 69 3.15 3.27 7.03
C GLU A 69 2.91 2.90 5.56
N LEU A 70 1.64 2.95 5.14
CA LEU A 70 1.22 2.60 3.79
C LEU A 70 0.47 3.79 3.19
N TYR A 71 0.95 4.26 2.04
CA TYR A 71 0.38 5.39 1.32
C TYR A 71 -0.03 4.97 -0.08
N VAL A 72 -1.20 5.43 -0.51
CA VAL A 72 -1.61 5.31 -1.92
C VAL A 72 -0.71 6.23 -2.74
N ALA A 73 0.09 5.66 -3.63
CA ALA A 73 0.93 6.44 -4.52
C ALA A 73 0.14 6.84 -5.77
N GLU A 74 0.40 8.05 -6.26
CA GLU A 74 0.01 8.41 -7.62
C GLU A 74 1.04 7.79 -8.56
N ASP A 75 0.60 6.85 -9.41
CA ASP A 75 1.45 6.26 -10.42
C ASP A 75 1.93 7.39 -11.37
N VAL A 76 3.24 7.51 -11.58
CA VAL A 76 3.87 8.36 -12.61
C VAL A 76 3.80 7.72 -13.99
#